data_AF-A0A7H4Q0Y9-F1
#
_entry.id   AF-A0A7H4Q0Y9-F1
#
_cell.length_a   1.000
_cell.length_b   1.000
_cell.length_c   1.000
_cell.angle_alpha   90.00
_cell.angle_beta   90.00
_cell.angle_gamma   90.00
#
_symmetry.space_group_name_H-M   'P 1'
#
loop_
_entity.id
_entity.type
_entity.pdbx_description
1 polymer ?
#
loop_
_entity_poly.entity_id
_entity_poly.type
_entity_poly.pdbx_seq_one_letter_code
_entity_poly.pdbx_strand_id
1 'polypeptide(L)'
;MNDALLSTVIDEYSTVEAFASVLALEEKALTAVEPLETLPPIVEKKTELVGKLSTLEQLRDAQLAELGYPAGWQGMELAADSDARLAAQWSLLQKAAERARRSNTLNGSLIRTRMDYNQRALEALNVAVTTERVGFYGPDGRIPVNSGL
;
A
#
# COMPACT_ATOMS: atom_id res chain seq x y z
N MET A 1 -7.39 34.73 2.73
CA MET A 1 -6.24 33.85 2.43
C MET A 1 -6.25 32.61 3.32
N ASN A 2 -6.45 32.72 4.64
CA ASN A 2 -6.60 31.53 5.51
C ASN A 2 -7.73 30.57 5.10
N ASP A 3 -8.86 31.09 4.59
CA ASP A 3 -9.97 30.24 4.11
C ASP A 3 -9.59 29.35 2.91
N ALA A 4 -8.67 29.83 2.04
CA ALA A 4 -8.21 29.05 0.89
C ALA A 4 -7.32 27.88 1.33
N LEU A 5 -6.40 28.14 2.28
CA LEU A 5 -5.58 27.10 2.90
C LEU A 5 -6.46 26.09 3.66
N LEU A 6 -7.44 26.56 4.43
CA LEU A 6 -8.38 25.69 5.13
C LEU A 6 -9.15 24.79 4.15
N SER A 7 -9.64 25.33 3.02
CA SER A 7 -10.30 24.54 1.99
C SER A 7 -9.39 23.44 1.43
N THR A 8 -8.12 23.77 1.12
CA THR A 8 -7.14 22.79 0.64
C THR A 8 -6.93 21.67 1.66
N VAL A 9 -6.77 22.00 2.94
CA VAL A 9 -6.56 20.99 4.00
C VAL A 9 -7.82 20.13 4.23
N ILE A 10 -9.03 20.67 4.00
CA ILE A 10 -10.28 19.88 4.00
C ILE A 10 -10.29 18.89 2.82
N ASP A 11 -9.86 19.33 1.64
CA ASP A 11 -9.77 18.47 0.45
C ASP A 11 -8.67 17.40 0.59
N GLU A 12 -7.52 17.74 1.18
CA GLU A 12 -6.47 16.78 1.56
C GLU A 12 -7.03 15.73 2.50
N TYR A 13 -7.69 16.15 3.59
CA TYR A 13 -8.32 15.23 4.55
C TYR A 13 -9.30 14.27 3.87
N SER A 14 -10.21 14.79 3.05
CA SER A 14 -11.19 13.98 2.34
C SER A 14 -10.53 12.98 1.38
N THR A 15 -9.44 13.40 0.72
CA THR A 15 -8.66 12.53 -0.18
C THR A 15 -7.91 11.45 0.59
N VAL A 16 -7.34 11.76 1.76
CA VAL A 16 -6.69 10.77 2.65
C VAL A 16 -7.70 9.78 3.21
N GLU A 17 -8.91 10.20 3.60
CA GLU A 17 -9.98 9.28 4.03
C GLU A 17 -10.40 8.31 2.91
N ALA A 18 -10.53 8.83 1.68
CA ALA A 18 -10.79 7.99 0.51
C ALA A 18 -9.64 6.99 0.29
N PHE A 19 -8.39 7.43 0.42
CA PHE A 19 -7.22 6.55 0.29
C PHE A 19 -7.20 5.48 1.37
N ALA A 20 -7.47 5.82 2.64
CA ALA A 20 -7.58 4.87 3.73
C ALA A 20 -8.69 3.82 3.48
N SER A 21 -9.81 4.25 2.90
CA SER A 21 -10.90 3.33 2.51
C SER A 21 -10.46 2.34 1.43
N VAL A 22 -9.70 2.80 0.43
CA VAL A 22 -9.13 1.94 -0.60
C VAL A 22 -8.11 0.96 -0.03
N LEU A 23 -7.27 1.39 0.93
CA LEU A 23 -6.34 0.48 1.62
C LEU A 23 -7.08 -0.61 2.41
N ALA A 24 -8.21 -0.28 3.05
CA ALA A 24 -9.03 -1.29 3.72
C ALA A 24 -9.69 -2.28 2.75
N LEU A 25 -10.08 -1.83 1.56
CA LEU A 25 -10.54 -2.72 0.48
C LEU A 25 -9.42 -3.62 -0.03
N GLU A 26 -8.21 -3.08 -0.18
CA GLU A 26 -7.02 -3.83 -0.55
C GLU A 26 -6.70 -4.91 0.47
N GLU A 27 -6.77 -4.62 1.77
CA GLU A 27 -6.57 -5.60 2.85
C GLU A 27 -7.56 -6.78 2.71
N LYS A 28 -8.84 -6.47 2.47
CA LYS A 28 -9.87 -7.50 2.25
C LYS A 28 -9.58 -8.33 0.99
N ALA A 29 -9.23 -7.69 -0.12
CA ALA A 29 -8.84 -8.39 -1.35
C ALA A 29 -7.62 -9.31 -1.12
N LEU A 30 -6.63 -8.84 -0.37
CA LEU A 30 -5.42 -9.59 -0.01
C LEU A 30 -5.68 -10.73 0.99
N THR A 31 -6.83 -10.79 1.65
CA THR A 31 -7.23 -11.92 2.51
C THR A 31 -8.21 -12.87 1.82
N ALA A 32 -8.80 -12.46 0.70
CA ALA A 32 -9.71 -13.29 -0.09
C ALA A 32 -9.00 -14.46 -0.80
N VAL A 33 -9.78 -15.48 -1.17
CA VAL A 33 -9.28 -16.68 -1.87
C VAL A 33 -8.82 -16.34 -3.29
N GLU A 34 -9.50 -15.41 -3.97
CA GLU A 34 -9.20 -14.98 -5.35
C GLU A 34 -8.98 -13.46 -5.45
N PRO A 35 -7.76 -12.96 -5.12
CA PRO A 35 -7.48 -11.52 -5.14
C PRO A 35 -7.37 -10.93 -6.56
N LEU A 36 -7.06 -11.77 -7.55
CA LEU A 36 -6.53 -11.35 -8.85
C LEU A 36 -7.47 -10.44 -9.66
N GLU A 37 -8.79 -10.63 -9.55
CA GLU A 37 -9.75 -9.79 -10.27
C GLU A 37 -10.07 -8.47 -9.54
N THR A 38 -9.86 -8.42 -8.23
CA THR A 38 -10.23 -7.27 -7.38
C THR A 38 -9.09 -6.28 -7.16
N LEU A 39 -7.84 -6.72 -7.32
CA LEU A 39 -6.65 -5.88 -7.08
C LEU A 39 -6.37 -4.82 -8.17
N PRO A 40 -6.52 -5.09 -9.48
CA PRO A 40 -6.25 -4.09 -10.53
C PRO A 40 -7.01 -2.77 -10.34
N PRO A 41 -8.35 -2.74 -10.16
CA PRO A 41 -9.07 -1.48 -9.96
C PRO A 41 -8.70 -0.76 -8.65
N ILE A 42 -8.28 -1.51 -7.62
CA ILE A 42 -7.79 -0.95 -6.36
C ILE A 42 -6.46 -0.20 -6.58
N VAL A 43 -5.54 -0.79 -7.34
CA VAL A 43 -4.23 -0.18 -7.66
C VAL A 43 -4.40 1.10 -8.49
N GLU A 44 -5.30 1.08 -9.48
CA GLU A 44 -5.64 2.27 -10.27
C GLU A 44 -6.17 3.38 -9.36
N LYS A 45 -7.10 3.07 -8.46
CA LYS A 45 -7.68 4.06 -7.55
C LYS A 45 -6.66 4.62 -6.56
N LYS A 46 -5.74 3.78 -6.05
CA LYS A 46 -4.62 4.24 -5.21
C LYS A 46 -3.75 5.25 -5.96
N THR A 47 -3.42 4.95 -7.22
CA THR A 47 -2.55 5.81 -8.05
C THR A 47 -3.20 7.16 -8.32
N GLU A 48 -4.50 7.17 -8.64
CA GLU A 48 -5.28 8.41 -8.82
C GLU A 48 -5.27 9.27 -7.55
N LEU A 49 -5.53 8.67 -6.39
CA LEU A 49 -5.59 9.38 -5.11
C LEU A 49 -4.23 9.92 -4.68
N VAL A 50 -3.14 9.17 -4.90
CA VAL A 50 -1.77 9.64 -4.65
C VAL A 50 -1.43 10.83 -5.55
N GLY A 51 -1.81 10.77 -6.83
CA GLY A 51 -1.66 11.91 -7.75
C GLY A 51 -2.40 13.15 -7.24
N LYS A 52 -3.65 12.99 -6.81
CA LYS A 52 -4.46 14.08 -6.25
C LYS A 52 -3.84 14.67 -4.98
N LEU A 53 -3.34 13.83 -4.07
CA LEU A 53 -2.65 14.28 -2.86
C LEU A 53 -1.40 15.11 -3.20
N SER A 54 -0.59 14.66 -4.15
CA SER A 54 0.61 15.41 -4.60
C SER A 54 0.24 16.80 -5.14
N THR A 55 -0.85 16.92 -5.92
CA THR A 55 -1.33 18.23 -6.39
C THR A 55 -1.81 19.13 -5.25
N LEU A 56 -2.52 18.56 -4.27
CA LEU A 56 -3.00 19.32 -3.11
C LEU A 56 -1.85 19.76 -2.19
N GLU A 57 -0.83 18.94 -2.02
CA GLU A 57 0.38 19.30 -1.27
C GLU A 57 1.11 20.49 -1.90
N GLN A 58 1.26 20.48 -3.24
CA GLN A 58 1.84 21.61 -3.97
C GLN A 58 1.01 22.88 -3.82
N LEU A 59 -0.32 22.76 -3.89
CA LEU A 59 -1.23 23.89 -3.69
C LEU A 59 -1.13 24.46 -2.27
N ARG A 60 -1.10 23.58 -1.26
CA ARG A 60 -0.92 23.95 0.15
C ARG A 60 0.41 24.69 0.36
N ASP A 61 1.50 24.16 -0.19
CA ASP A 61 2.82 24.77 -0.04
C ASP A 61 2.90 26.15 -0.74
N ALA A 62 2.22 26.32 -1.89
CA ALA A 62 2.08 27.63 -2.54
C ALA A 62 1.28 28.62 -1.68
N GLN A 63 0.17 28.18 -1.08
CA GLN A 63 -0.66 28.99 -0.18
C GLN A 63 0.07 29.38 1.11
N LEU A 64 0.90 28.47 1.65
CA LEU A 64 1.77 28.77 2.79
C LEU A 64 2.79 29.85 2.44
N ALA A 65 3.40 29.77 1.25
CA ALA A 65 4.34 30.78 0.78
C ALA A 65 3.68 32.16 0.61
N GLU A 66 2.43 32.22 0.11
CA GLU A 66 1.66 33.47 0.01
C GLU A 66 1.34 34.08 1.39
N LEU A 67 1.20 33.25 2.41
CA LEU A 67 1.01 33.66 3.80
C LEU A 67 2.33 34.01 4.52
N GLY A 68 3.48 33.83 3.86
CA GLY A 68 4.81 34.09 4.43
C GLY A 68 5.34 32.96 5.31
N TYR A 69 4.74 31.78 5.28
CA TYR A 69 5.19 30.59 6.01
C TYR A 69 6.12 29.72 5.14
N PRO A 70 7.04 28.96 5.76
CA PRO A 70 7.83 27.96 5.03
C PRO A 70 6.93 26.84 4.49
N ALA A 71 7.36 26.14 3.44
CA ALA A 71 6.62 24.98 2.93
C ALA A 71 6.65 23.79 3.90
N GLY A 72 5.70 22.87 3.74
CA GLY A 72 5.65 21.62 4.50
C GLY A 72 5.22 21.77 5.96
N TRP A 73 5.68 20.83 6.80
CA TRP A 73 5.19 20.64 8.17
C TRP A 73 5.32 21.88 9.05
N GLN A 74 6.50 22.51 9.05
CA GLN A 74 6.77 23.67 9.88
C GLN A 74 5.87 24.86 9.53
N GLY A 75 5.56 25.05 8.24
CA GLY A 75 4.62 26.08 7.82
C GLY A 75 3.21 25.82 8.27
N MET A 76 2.78 24.56 8.18
CA MET A 76 1.46 24.16 8.66
C MET A 76 1.29 24.30 10.17
N GLU A 77 2.31 24.04 10.97
CA GLU A 77 2.26 24.30 12.43
C GLU A 77 2.10 25.80 12.72
N LEU A 78 2.91 26.65 12.07
CA LEU A 78 2.83 28.10 12.25
C LEU A 78 1.47 28.67 11.78
N ALA A 79 0.95 28.16 10.67
CA ALA A 79 -0.36 28.53 10.17
C ALA A 79 -1.48 28.05 11.11
N ALA A 80 -1.38 26.83 11.63
CA ALA A 80 -2.33 26.26 12.59
C ALA A 80 -2.36 27.05 13.91
N ASP A 81 -1.21 27.50 14.41
CA ASP A 81 -1.14 28.33 15.63
C ASP A 81 -1.88 29.68 15.45
N SER A 82 -1.98 30.15 14.20
CA SER A 82 -2.67 31.41 13.87
C SER A 82 -4.19 31.28 13.72
N ASP A 83 -4.71 30.08 13.47
CA ASP A 83 -6.14 29.83 13.19
C ASP A 83 -6.62 28.50 13.78
N ALA A 84 -7.49 28.57 14.79
CA ALA A 84 -8.03 27.41 15.49
C ALA A 84 -8.81 26.44 14.58
N ARG A 85 -9.45 26.93 13.51
CA ARG A 85 -10.17 26.06 12.55
C ARG A 85 -9.16 25.26 11.72
N LEU A 86 -8.10 25.92 11.29
CA LEU A 86 -7.01 25.28 10.56
C LEU A 86 -6.29 24.26 11.45
N ALA A 87 -6.02 24.60 12.71
CA ALA A 87 -5.43 23.66 13.67
C ALA A 87 -6.27 22.40 13.86
N ALA A 88 -7.59 22.56 14.02
CA ALA A 88 -8.50 21.43 14.16
C ALA A 88 -8.48 20.53 12.91
N GLN A 89 -8.54 21.13 11.72
CA GLN A 89 -8.52 20.39 10.47
C GLN A 89 -7.16 19.72 10.19
N TRP A 90 -6.06 20.40 10.49
CA TRP A 90 -4.72 19.87 10.37
C TRP A 90 -4.50 18.65 11.28
N SER A 91 -4.99 18.72 12.52
CA SER A 91 -4.98 17.56 13.43
C SER A 91 -5.79 16.38 12.87
N LEU A 92 -6.94 16.63 12.22
CA LEU A 92 -7.73 15.57 11.59
C LEU A 92 -6.96 14.91 10.44
N LEU A 93 -6.34 15.72 9.57
CA LEU A 93 -5.50 15.24 8.48
C LEU A 93 -4.33 14.39 8.97
N GLN A 94 -3.60 14.82 10.01
CA GLN A 94 -2.51 14.04 10.60
C GLN A 94 -3.00 12.67 11.11
N LYS A 95 -4.13 12.63 11.82
CA LYS A 95 -4.72 11.38 12.32
C LYS A 95 -5.15 10.45 11.18
N ALA A 96 -5.73 11.01 10.12
CA ALA A 96 -6.11 10.27 8.92
C ALA A 96 -4.89 9.67 8.20
N ALA A 97 -3.84 10.48 7.99
CA ALA A 97 -2.61 10.06 7.32
C ALA A 97 -1.91 8.95 8.10
N GLU A 98 -1.86 9.06 9.43
CA GLU A 98 -1.27 8.06 10.30
C GLU A 98 -2.06 6.73 10.28
N ARG A 99 -3.40 6.77 10.21
CA ARG A 99 -4.22 5.57 9.96
C ARG A 99 -3.92 4.93 8.60
N ALA A 100 -3.87 5.74 7.54
CA ALA A 100 -3.55 5.26 6.20
C ALA A 100 -2.16 4.62 6.15
N ARG A 101 -1.16 5.23 6.79
CA ARG A 101 0.21 4.68 6.89
C ARG A 101 0.24 3.31 7.55
N ARG A 102 -0.49 3.12 8.66
CA ARG A 102 -0.60 1.82 9.33
C ARG A 102 -1.22 0.76 8.42
N SER A 103 -2.35 1.07 7.77
CA SER A 103 -3.00 0.13 6.85
C SER A 103 -2.11 -0.21 5.65
N ASN A 104 -1.40 0.77 5.08
CA ASN A 104 -0.44 0.51 3.99
C ASN A 104 0.72 -0.40 4.43
N THR A 105 1.19 -0.26 5.67
CA THR A 105 2.24 -1.13 6.23
C THR A 105 1.75 -2.57 6.40
N LEU A 106 0.51 -2.75 6.86
CA LEU A 106 -0.14 -4.07 6.97
C LEU A 106 -0.36 -4.72 5.60
N ASN A 107 -0.86 -3.97 4.62
CA ASN A 107 -1.03 -4.50 3.26
C ASN A 107 0.31 -4.94 2.67
N GLY A 108 1.38 -4.16 2.90
CA GLY A 108 2.74 -4.52 2.49
C GLY A 108 3.27 -5.81 3.13
N SER A 109 2.93 -6.10 4.40
CA SER A 109 3.33 -7.36 5.05
C SER A 109 2.53 -8.55 4.54
N LEU A 110 1.22 -8.39 4.26
CA LEU A 110 0.38 -9.41 3.65
C LEU A 110 0.90 -9.81 2.26
N ILE A 111 1.23 -8.82 1.42
CA ILE A 111 1.80 -9.05 0.08
C ILE A 111 3.10 -9.86 0.18
N ARG A 112 4.02 -9.46 1.08
CA ARG A 112 5.28 -10.20 1.29
C ARG A 112 5.05 -11.65 1.73
N THR A 113 4.11 -11.86 2.66
CA THR A 113 3.79 -13.20 3.18
C THR A 113 3.24 -14.12 2.08
N ARG A 114 2.33 -13.59 1.23
CA ARG A 114 1.82 -14.34 0.09
C ARG A 114 2.90 -14.68 -0.94
N MET A 115 3.80 -13.74 -1.22
CA MET A 115 4.91 -13.98 -2.15
C MET A 115 5.86 -15.07 -1.63
N ASP A 116 6.20 -15.05 -0.34
CA ASP A 116 7.03 -16.10 0.28
C ASP A 116 6.36 -17.48 0.20
N TYR A 117 5.06 -17.56 0.53
CA TYR A 117 4.29 -18.79 0.40
C TYR A 117 4.27 -19.33 -1.04
N ASN A 118 3.97 -18.46 -2.02
CA ASN A 118 3.94 -18.83 -3.44
C ASN A 118 5.31 -19.33 -3.92
N GLN A 119 6.39 -18.65 -3.53
CA GLN A 119 7.75 -19.06 -3.88
C GLN A 119 8.07 -20.45 -3.32
N ARG A 120 7.76 -20.71 -2.05
CA ARG A 120 7.99 -22.00 -1.40
C ARG A 120 7.12 -23.12 -2.00
N ALA A 121 5.89 -22.82 -2.38
CA ALA A 121 5.02 -23.76 -3.07
C ALA A 121 5.57 -24.14 -4.46
N LEU A 122 6.04 -23.15 -5.23
CA LEU A 122 6.70 -23.40 -6.52
C LEU A 122 7.99 -24.20 -6.35
N GLU A 123 8.80 -23.92 -5.33
CA GLU A 123 9.99 -24.70 -5.00
C GLU A 123 9.63 -26.15 -4.66
N ALA A 124 8.60 -26.38 -3.85
CA ALA A 124 8.13 -27.73 -3.51
C ALA A 124 7.62 -28.51 -4.73
N LEU A 125 6.87 -27.85 -5.62
CA LEU A 125 6.42 -28.45 -6.88
C LEU A 125 7.60 -28.78 -7.82
N ASN A 126 8.59 -27.87 -7.93
CA ASN A 126 9.79 -28.11 -8.72
C ASN A 126 10.64 -29.26 -8.16
N VAL A 127 10.77 -29.35 -6.82
CA VAL A 127 11.40 -30.50 -6.17
C VAL A 127 10.64 -31.78 -6.51
N ALA A 128 9.31 -31.82 -6.34
CA ALA A 128 8.51 -33.00 -6.67
C ALA A 128 8.72 -33.47 -8.12
N VAL A 129 8.63 -32.55 -9.09
CA VAL A 129 8.84 -32.83 -10.53
C VAL A 129 10.28 -33.29 -10.83
N THR A 130 11.29 -32.80 -10.10
CA THR A 130 12.68 -33.24 -10.28
C THR A 130 12.96 -34.60 -9.63
N THR A 131 12.38 -34.91 -8.46
CA THR A 131 12.44 -36.26 -7.87
C THR A 131 11.74 -37.32 -8.74
N GLU A 132 10.59 -37.01 -9.34
CA GLU A 132 9.91 -37.90 -10.29
C GLU A 132 10.74 -38.18 -11.55
N ARG A 133 11.62 -37.25 -11.95
CA ARG A 133 12.57 -37.44 -13.05
C ARG A 133 13.84 -38.18 -12.66
N VAL A 134 14.17 -38.31 -11.37
CA VAL A 134 15.46 -38.86 -10.88
C VAL A 134 15.36 -40.31 -10.36
N GLY A 135 14.16 -40.86 -10.16
CA GLY A 135 13.97 -42.30 -9.98
C GLY A 135 12.55 -42.63 -10.40
N PHE A 136 12.31 -43.47 -11.41
CA PHE A 136 12.24 -44.92 -11.21
C PHE A 136 12.47 -45.73 -12.49
N TYR A 137 12.88 -45.10 -13.59
CA TYR A 137 13.08 -45.81 -14.86
C TYR A 137 14.28 -45.25 -15.62
N GLY A 138 15.31 -46.08 -15.82
CA GLY A 138 16.27 -45.84 -16.89
C GLY A 138 15.58 -45.94 -18.26
N PRO A 139 16.17 -45.43 -19.35
CA PRO A 139 15.61 -45.52 -20.70
C PRO A 139 15.24 -46.95 -21.16
N ASP A 140 15.76 -47.99 -20.50
CA ASP A 140 15.40 -49.40 -20.71
C ASP A 140 14.32 -49.97 -19.75
N GLY A 141 13.64 -49.12 -18.96
CA GLY A 141 12.51 -49.53 -18.11
C GLY A 141 12.85 -50.45 -16.93
N ARG A 142 14.13 -50.65 -16.60
CA ARG A 142 14.57 -51.56 -15.54
C ARG A 142 14.72 -50.85 -14.20
N ILE A 143 14.03 -51.37 -13.19
CA ILE A 143 14.28 -51.05 -11.78
C ILE A 143 15.57 -51.77 -11.38
N PRO A 144 16.57 -51.09 -10.78
CA PRO A 144 17.77 -51.77 -10.32
C PRO A 144 17.37 -52.78 -9.24
N VAL A 145 17.43 -54.06 -9.59
CA VAL A 145 17.34 -55.16 -8.63
C VAL A 145 18.57 -55.04 -7.74
N ASN A 146 18.37 -54.59 -6.50
CA ASN A 146 19.41 -54.65 -5.48
C ASN A 146 19.54 -56.11 -5.01
N SER A 147 20.26 -56.93 -5.78
CA SER A 147 20.67 -58.27 -5.36
C SER A 147 21.86 -58.13 -4.41
N GLY A 148 21.57 -58.01 -3.12
CA GLY A 148 22.55 -58.32 -2.10
C GLY A 148 22.71 -59.84 -2.00
N LEU A 149 23.91 -60.34 -2.30
CA LEU A 149 24.66 -61.40 -1.61
C LEU A 149 26.05 -61.54 -2.27
#